data_AF-A0A527ZAB4-F1
#
_entry.id   AF-A0A527ZAB4-F1
#
_cell.length_a   1.000
_cell.length_b   1.000
_cell.length_c   1.000
_cell.angle_alpha   90.00
_cell.angle_beta   90.00
_cell.angle_gamma   90.00
#
_symmetry.space_group_name_H-M   'P 1'
#
loop_
_entity.id
_entity.type
_entity.pdbx_description
1 polymer ?
#
loop_
_entity_poly.entity_id
_entity_poly.type
_entity_poly.pdbx_seq_one_letter_code
_entity_poly.pdbx_strand_id
1 'polypeptide(L)' 'MERRLATILAADVVGYSRLMELDEERTYSALRACRITIAGLIEKHGGRIFGGAGDSLVAEFASPVEA' A
#
# COMPACT_ATOMS: atom_id res chain seq x y z
N MET A 1 27.25 0.21 7.22
CA MET A 1 25.90 0.66 7.60
C MET A 1 25.74 2.08 7.05
N GLU A 2 24.94 2.25 6.00
CA GLU A 2 24.57 3.59 5.52
C GLU A 2 23.36 4.09 6.30
N ARG A 3 23.45 5.32 6.81
CA ARG A 3 22.35 6.02 7.44
C ARG A 3 21.71 6.92 6.39
N ARG A 4 20.42 6.74 6.13
CA ARG A 4 19.63 7.62 5.27
C ARG A 4 18.32 7.99 5.95
N LEU A 5 17.83 9.19 5.67
CA LEU A 5 16.46 9.56 5.96
C LEU A 5 15.57 9.00 4.85
N ALA A 6 14.43 8.42 5.22
CA ALA A 6 13.44 7.89 4.30
C ALA A 6 12.05 8.22 4.84
N THR A 7 11.11 8.48 3.93
CA THR A 7 9.70 8.64 4.30
C THR A 7 8.97 7.34 4.06
N ILE A 8 8.20 6.88 5.04
CA ILE A 8 7.48 5.60 4.98
C ILE A 8 5.98 5.89 4.92
N LEU A 9 5.32 5.38 3.89
CA LEU A 9 3.87 5.35 3.75
C LEU A 9 3.37 3.97 4.16
N ALA A 10 2.41 3.93 5.08
CA ALA A 10 1.69 2.71 5.46
C ALA A 10 0.20 2.90 5.22
N ALA A 11 -0.41 1.96 4.50
CA ALA A 11 -1.83 1.98 4.15
C ALA A 11 -2.47 0.62 4.47
N ASP A 12 -3.74 0.64 4.86
CA ASP A 12 -4.49 -0.55 5.25
C ASP A 12 -5.98 -0.43 4.88
N VAL A 13 -6.69 -1.56 4.74
CA VAL A 13 -8.11 -1.54 4.36
C VAL A 13 -9.00 -1.46 5.59
N VAL A 14 -9.75 -0.37 5.70
CA VAL A 14 -10.68 -0.18 6.82
C VAL A 14 -11.77 -1.25 6.81
N GLY A 15 -11.82 -2.04 7.89
CA GLY A 15 -12.83 -3.07 8.06
C GLY A 15 -12.66 -4.30 7.17
N TYR A 16 -11.43 -4.56 6.69
CA TYR A 16 -11.13 -5.68 5.80
C TYR A 16 -11.71 -7.01 6.27
N SER A 17 -11.53 -7.38 7.54
CA SER A 17 -12.07 -8.66 8.06
C SER A 17 -13.57 -8.80 7.88
N ARG A 18 -14.33 -7.71 8.14
CA ARG A 18 -15.79 -7.69 7.96
C ARG A 18 -16.18 -7.77 6.48
N LEU A 19 -15.43 -7.11 5.60
CA LEU A 19 -15.68 -7.15 4.16
C LEU A 19 -15.41 -8.56 3.60
N MET A 20 -14.32 -9.19 4.03
CA MET A 20 -13.97 -10.57 3.69
C MET A 20 -15.02 -11.58 4.17
N GLU A 21 -15.58 -11.39 5.36
CA GLU A 21 -16.66 -12.25 5.88
C GLU A 21 -17.95 -12.12 5.07
N LEU A 22 -18.29 -10.91 4.62
CA LEU A 22 -19.52 -10.64 3.88
C LEU A 22 -19.44 -11.11 2.42
N ASP A 23 -18.31 -10.87 1.76
CA ASP A 23 -18.10 -11.21 0.36
C ASP A 23 -16.59 -11.27 0.04
N GLU A 24 -16.03 -12.47 0.12
CA GLU A 24 -14.61 -12.74 -0.09
C GLU A 24 -14.16 -12.38 -1.51
N GLU A 25 -14.87 -12.86 -2.53
CA GLU A 25 -14.44 -12.71 -3.93
C GLU A 25 -14.46 -11.25 -4.38
N ARG A 26 -15.50 -10.51 -3.98
CA ARG A 26 -15.59 -9.08 -4.27
C ARG A 26 -14.54 -8.28 -3.51
N THR A 27 -14.32 -8.59 -2.22
CA THR A 27 -13.33 -7.89 -1.41
C THR A 27 -11.92 -8.12 -1.94
N TYR A 28 -11.60 -9.36 -2.33
CA TYR A 28 -10.33 -9.71 -2.94
C TYR A 28 -10.10 -8.97 -4.27
N SER A 29 -11.11 -8.94 -5.14
CA SER A 29 -11.05 -8.26 -6.42
C SER A 29 -10.87 -6.74 -6.27
N ALA A 30 -11.58 -6.12 -5.33
CA ALA A 30 -11.44 -4.71 -5.00
C ALA A 30 -10.05 -4.40 -4.42
N LEU A 31 -9.55 -5.21 -3.49
CA LEU A 31 -8.20 -5.07 -2.92
C LEU A 31 -7.13 -5.16 -4.03
N ARG A 32 -7.25 -6.11 -4.95
CA ARG A 32 -6.33 -6.26 -6.10
C ARG A 32 -6.33 -5.00 -6.99
N ALA A 33 -7.50 -4.47 -7.33
CA ALA A 33 -7.61 -3.26 -8.16
C ALA A 33 -7.03 -2.02 -7.46
N CYS A 34 -7.31 -1.85 -6.16
CA CYS A 34 -6.73 -0.79 -5.34
C CYS A 34 -5.20 -0.90 -5.29
N ARG A 35 -4.65 -2.11 -5.05
CA ARG A 35 -3.20 -2.33 -5.02
C ARG A 35 -2.51 -1.95 -6.32
N ILE A 36 -3.09 -2.28 -7.48
CA ILE A 36 -2.54 -1.90 -8.79
C ILE A 36 -2.52 -0.38 -8.94
N THR A 37 -3.62 0.28 -8.57
CA THR A 37 -3.76 1.74 -8.66
C THR A 37 -2.74 2.44 -7.74
N ILE A 38 -2.66 2.00 -6.49
CA ILE A 38 -1.72 2.54 -5.49
C ILE A 38 -0.28 2.31 -5.92
N ALA A 39 0.06 1.12 -6.42
CA ALA A 39 1.41 0.84 -6.93
C ALA A 39 1.81 1.78 -8.07
N GLY A 40 0.91 2.00 -9.04
CA GLY A 40 1.16 2.95 -10.12
C GLY A 40 1.34 4.39 -9.65
N LEU A 41 0.60 4.81 -8.61
CA LEU A 41 0.77 6.13 -8.00
C LEU A 41 2.11 6.25 -7.26
N ILE A 42 2.47 5.24 -6.47
CA ILE A 42 3.74 5.19 -5.74
C ILE A 42 4.91 5.29 -6.73
N GLU A 43 4.91 4.50 -7.79
CA GLU A 43 5.94 4.54 -8.82
C GLU A 43 5.99 5.90 -9.53
N LYS A 44 4.83 6.46 -9.89
CA LYS A 44 4.74 7.79 -10.53
C LYS A 44 5.36 8.89 -9.67
N HIS A 45 5.29 8.74 -8.35
CA HIS A 45 5.83 9.70 -7.38
C HIS A 45 7.26 9.35 -6.91
N GLY A 46 7.94 8.40 -7.56
CA GLY A 46 9.32 8.03 -7.22
C GLY A 46 9.45 7.20 -5.94
N GLY A 47 8.33 6.72 -5.40
CA GLY A 47 8.32 5.80 -4.28
C GLY A 47 8.52 4.34 -4.69
N ARG A 48 8.74 3.49 -3.70
CA ARG A 48 8.91 2.05 -3.88
C ARG A 48 8.16 1.28 -2.81
N ILE A 49 7.32 0.35 -3.22
CA ILE A 49 6.74 -0.64 -2.31
C ILE A 49 7.85 -1.59 -1.87
N PHE A 50 8.06 -1.73 -0.56
CA PHE A 50 9.04 -2.65 0.00
C PHE A 50 8.44 -3.69 0.95
N GLY A 51 7.15 -3.58 1.27
CA GLY A 51 6.49 -4.54 2.15
C GLY A 51 4.98 -4.37 2.24
N GLY A 52 4.39 -5.23 3.06
CA GLY A 52 2.95 -5.30 3.32
C GLY A 52 2.58 -6.71 3.80
N ALA A 53 1.49 -6.82 4.53
CA ALA A 53 0.95 -8.10 5.00
C ALA A 53 -0.58 -8.10 4.88
N GLY A 54 -1.15 -9.13 4.25
CA GLY A 54 -2.59 -9.23 4.04
C GLY A 54 -3.13 -8.08 3.17
N ASP A 55 -3.93 -7.22 3.77
CA ASP A 55 -4.54 -6.03 3.17
C ASP A 55 -3.67 -4.76 3.29
N SER A 56 -2.62 -4.80 4.12
CA SER A 56 -1.72 -3.67 4.31
C SER A 56 -0.65 -3.53 3.21
N LEU A 57 -0.17 -2.31 3.01
CA LEU A 57 0.88 -1.93 2.07
C LEU A 57 1.86 -0.97 2.76
N VAL A 58 3.14 -1.13 2.48
CA VAL A 58 4.20 -0.24 2.95
C VAL A 58 5.12 0.16 1.80
N ALA A 59 5.32 1.46 1.65
CA ALA A 59 6.18 2.07 0.64
C ALA A 59 7.16 3.08 1.23
N GLU A 60 8.31 3.23 0.58
CA GLU A 60 9.33 4.22 0.92
C GLU A 60 9.43 5.29 -0.17
N PHE A 61 9.69 6.53 0.24
CA PHE A 61 9.94 7.70 -0.61
C PHE A 61 11.18 8.44 -0.13
N ALA A 62 11.83 9.19 -1.04
CA ALA A 62 13.00 10.01 -0.70
C ALA A 62 12.60 11.27 0.10
N SER A 63 11.38 11.78 -0.08
CA SER A 63 10.86 12.97 0.60
C SER A 63 9.39 12.79 1.02
N PRO A 64 8.93 13.44 2.11
CA PRO A 64 7.52 13.44 2.50
C PRO A 64 6.59 14.13 1.50
N VAL A 65 7.11 15.01 0.66
CA VAL A 65 6.31 15.73 -0.36
C VAL A 65 5.98 14.82 -1.54
N GLU A 66 6.75 13.74 -1.72
CA GLU A 66 6.53 12.75 -2.77
C GLU A 66 5.52 11.67 -2.37
N ALA A 67 5.31 11.46 -1.06
CA ALA A 67 4.46 10.42 -0.50
C ALA A 67 2.95 10.72 -0.61
#